data_AF-A0A1G1KIQ8-F1
#
_entry.id   AF-A0A1G1KIQ8-F1
#
_cell.length_a   1.000
_cell.length_b   1.000
_cell.length_c   1.000
_cell.angle_alpha   90.00
_cell.angle_beta   90.00
_cell.angle_gamma   90.00
#
_symmetry.space_group_name_H-M   'P 1'
#
loop_
_entity.id
_entity.type
_entity.pdbx_description
1 polymer ?
#
loop_
_entity_poly.entity_id
_entity_poly.type
_entity_poly.pdbx_seq_one_letter_code
_entity_poly.pdbx_strand_id
1 'polypeptide(L)'
;MKQNILILSFVCILSISPVYGAEENRNSGDVIIPPGMETIKEGNVNIVVPKGGQLRKQNSVLLIETADEYASRKFSDTEEHFKRIEKELETQKKELEVLKGIVKKADVEKNDPNDP
;
A
#
# COMPACT_ATOMS: atom_id res chain seq x y z
N MET A 1 22.92 -0.76 35.74
CA MET A 1 22.50 -2.18 35.68
C MET A 1 21.03 -2.19 35.28
N LYS A 2 20.75 -2.58 34.03
CA LYS A 2 20.16 -3.87 33.63
C LYS A 2 18.63 -3.89 33.84
N GLN A 3 17.88 -3.71 32.75
CA GLN A 3 17.00 -4.74 32.12
C GLN A 3 15.60 -4.78 32.78
N ASN A 4 14.47 -5.06 32.13
CA ASN A 4 14.07 -5.25 30.74
C ASN A 4 12.52 -5.31 30.75
N ILE A 5 11.93 -4.91 29.63
CA ILE A 5 10.59 -5.25 29.13
C ILE A 5 10.23 -6.72 29.39
N LEU A 6 8.98 -7.04 29.78
CA LEU A 6 8.30 -8.25 29.27
C LEU A 6 6.77 -8.28 29.48
N ILE A 7 6.04 -8.06 28.39
CA ILE A 7 4.91 -8.84 27.85
C ILE A 7 3.71 -9.12 28.78
N LEU A 8 2.65 -8.34 28.57
CA LEU A 8 1.28 -8.69 28.94
C LEU A 8 0.77 -9.76 27.96
N SER A 9 1.03 -11.04 28.25
CA SER A 9 0.50 -12.15 27.45
C SER A 9 -1.00 -12.32 27.75
N PHE A 10 -1.84 -11.82 26.85
CA PHE A 10 -3.26 -12.14 26.81
C PHE A 10 -3.40 -13.58 26.31
N VAL A 11 -3.25 -14.54 27.22
CA VAL A 11 -3.57 -15.94 27.00
C VAL A 11 -5.09 -16.02 26.89
N CYS A 12 -5.61 -16.04 25.66
CA CYS A 12 -7.00 -16.42 25.39
C CYS A 12 -7.17 -17.89 25.79
N ILE A 13 -7.52 -18.09 27.05
CA ILE A 13 -7.96 -19.38 27.58
C ILE A 13 -9.24 -19.75 26.84
N LEU A 14 -9.16 -20.89 26.16
CA LEU A 14 -10.23 -21.68 25.57
C LEU A 14 -11.43 -21.81 26.52
N SER A 15 -12.39 -20.91 26.44
CA SER A 15 -13.75 -21.17 26.90
C SER A 15 -14.51 -21.86 25.77
N ILE A 16 -14.45 -23.19 25.81
CA ILE A 16 -15.31 -24.11 25.08
C ILE A 16 -16.76 -23.81 25.47
N SER A 17 -17.59 -23.41 24.52
CA SER A 17 -19.05 -23.44 24.66
C SER A 17 -19.63 -24.44 23.66
N PRO A 18 -20.64 -25.25 24.05
CA PRO A 18 -21.18 -26.29 23.21
C PRO A 18 -22.19 -25.74 22.18
N VAL A 19 -22.00 -26.18 20.94
CA VAL A 19 -22.98 -26.50 19.88
C VAL A 19 -24.42 -25.98 20.04
N TYR A 20 -24.83 -25.10 19.12
CA TYR A 20 -26.18 -25.10 18.56
C TYR A 20 -26.13 -24.85 17.05
N GLY A 21 -26.72 -25.78 16.29
CA GLY A 21 -27.26 -25.55 14.95
C GLY A 21 -26.28 -25.73 13.78
N ALA A 22 -26.19 -26.95 13.28
CA ALA A 22 -25.65 -27.24 11.96
C ALA A 22 -26.64 -26.81 10.86
N GLU A 23 -26.15 -26.12 9.85
CA GLU A 23 -26.65 -26.23 8.47
C GLU A 23 -25.42 -26.60 7.62
N GLU A 24 -25.43 -27.84 7.12
CA GLU A 24 -24.41 -28.43 6.28
C GLU A 24 -24.30 -27.69 4.94
N ASN A 25 -23.10 -27.21 4.60
CA ASN A 25 -22.68 -27.23 3.20
C ASN A 25 -21.30 -27.88 3.13
N ARG A 26 -21.27 -29.03 2.48
CA ARG A 26 -20.09 -29.85 2.26
C ARG A 26 -19.58 -29.51 0.87
N ASN A 27 -18.63 -28.59 0.75
CA ASN A 27 -17.57 -28.62 -0.27
C ASN A 27 -16.61 -27.44 -0.02
N SER A 28 -15.40 -27.76 0.46
CA SER A 28 -14.27 -26.87 0.82
C SER A 28 -14.23 -26.28 2.25
N GLY A 29 -14.19 -27.13 3.29
CA GLY A 29 -13.62 -26.76 4.60
C GLY A 29 -14.07 -25.39 5.12
N ASP A 30 -15.38 -25.13 5.03
CA ASP A 30 -15.94 -23.79 5.14
C ASP A 30 -15.66 -23.18 6.51
N VAL A 31 -14.79 -22.18 6.53
CA VAL A 31 -14.57 -21.35 7.71
C VAL A 31 -15.86 -20.59 7.97
N ILE A 32 -16.56 -20.92 9.05
CA ILE A 32 -17.74 -20.18 9.49
C ILE A 32 -17.29 -18.76 9.84
N ILE A 33 -17.65 -17.78 9.00
CA ILE A 33 -17.35 -16.37 9.23
C ILE A 33 -18.39 -15.82 10.22
N PRO A 34 -17.98 -15.38 11.43
CA PRO A 34 -18.92 -14.83 12.40
C PRO A 34 -19.63 -13.56 11.87
N PRO A 35 -20.84 -13.24 12.36
CA PRO A 35 -21.49 -11.97 12.03
C PRO A 35 -20.59 -10.78 12.35
N GLY A 36 -20.49 -9.83 11.41
CA GLY A 36 -19.63 -8.66 11.53
C GLY A 36 -18.17 -8.88 11.12
N MET A 37 -17.81 -10.08 10.64
CA MET A 37 -16.52 -10.39 10.05
C MET A 37 -16.64 -10.60 8.53
N GLU A 38 -15.52 -10.49 7.82
CA GLU A 38 -15.37 -10.82 6.40
C GLU A 38 -14.03 -11.52 6.14
N THR A 39 -13.91 -12.20 5.00
CA THR A 39 -12.66 -12.88 4.61
C THR A 39 -11.93 -12.06 3.56
N ILE A 40 -10.65 -11.78 3.80
CA ILE A 40 -9.73 -11.18 2.86
C ILE A 40 -8.70 -12.23 2.44
N LYS A 41 -8.45 -12.32 1.13
CA LYS A 41 -7.43 -13.22 0.57
C LYS A 41 -6.11 -12.48 0.44
N GLU A 42 -5.08 -12.96 1.14
CA GLU A 42 -3.71 -12.43 1.08
C GLU A 42 -2.78 -13.55 0.59
N GLY A 43 -2.38 -13.50 -0.68
CA GLY A 43 -1.62 -14.58 -1.32
C GLY A 43 -2.41 -15.90 -1.34
N ASN A 44 -1.87 -16.93 -0.67
CA ASN A 44 -2.46 -18.27 -0.59
C ASN A 44 -3.26 -18.51 0.70
N VAL A 45 -3.44 -17.50 1.55
CA VAL A 45 -4.18 -17.63 2.81
C VAL A 45 -5.44 -16.76 2.82
N ASN A 46 -6.47 -17.26 3.51
CA ASN A 46 -7.70 -16.54 3.80
C ASN A 46 -7.63 -16.04 5.24
N ILE A 47 -7.83 -14.74 5.44
CA ILE A 47 -7.75 -14.07 6.75
C ILE A 47 -9.13 -13.53 7.08
N VAL A 48 -9.64 -13.85 8.27
CA VAL A 48 -10.91 -13.34 8.77
C VAL A 48 -10.66 -12.05 9.55
N VAL A 49 -11.31 -10.96 9.16
CA VAL A 49 -11.16 -9.63 9.77
C VAL A 49 -12.54 -9.02 10.06
N PRO A 50 -12.66 -8.03 10.95
CA PRO A 50 -13.89 -7.25 11.08
C PRO A 50 -14.27 -6.61 9.74
N LYS A 51 -15.57 -6.54 9.46
CA LYS A 51 -16.08 -5.97 8.22
C LYS A 51 -15.57 -4.54 8.00
N GLY A 52 -15.01 -4.28 6.84
CA GLY A 52 -14.38 -3.00 6.49
C GLY A 52 -12.92 -2.86 6.97
N GLY A 53 -12.38 -3.88 7.64
CA GLY A 53 -10.97 -3.95 8.00
C GLY A 53 -10.11 -4.07 6.73
N GLN A 54 -9.00 -3.36 6.70
CA GLN A 54 -8.02 -3.44 5.62
C GLN A 54 -6.73 -4.05 6.17
N LEU A 55 -5.96 -4.71 5.30
CA LEU A 55 -4.69 -5.31 5.70
C LEU A 55 -3.51 -4.45 5.24
N ARG A 56 -2.56 -4.23 6.16
CA ARG A 56 -1.28 -3.60 5.87
C ARG A 56 -0.15 -4.54 6.27
N LYS A 57 0.71 -4.87 5.31
CA LYS A 57 1.95 -5.60 5.58
C LYS A 57 3.01 -4.63 6.12
N GLN A 58 3.51 -4.90 7.31
CA GLN A 58 4.64 -4.20 7.90
C GLN A 58 5.71 -5.24 8.26
N ASN A 59 6.77 -5.29 7.45
CA ASN A 59 7.82 -6.31 7.53
C ASN A 59 7.23 -7.73 7.42
N SER A 60 7.33 -8.50 8.51
CA SER A 60 6.87 -9.88 8.61
C SER A 60 5.49 -10.00 9.28
N VAL A 61 4.80 -8.89 9.51
CA VAL A 61 3.51 -8.83 10.21
C VAL A 61 2.42 -8.25 9.31
N LEU A 62 1.21 -8.78 9.42
CA LEU A 62 -0.01 -8.20 8.84
C LEU A 62 -0.76 -7.47 9.95
N LEU A 63 -1.04 -6.20 9.73
CA LEU A 63 -1.82 -5.35 10.62
C LEU A 63 -3.20 -5.13 10.01
N ILE A 64 -4.23 -5.25 10.84
CA ILE A 64 -5.58 -4.85 10.47
C ILE A 64 -5.70 -3.36 10.77
N GLU A 65 -6.05 -2.58 9.77
CA GLU A 65 -6.32 -1.15 9.89
C GLU A 65 -7.79 -0.87 9.59
N THR A 66 -8.33 0.19 10.20
CA THR A 66 -9.69 0.66 9.91
C THR A 66 -9.78 1.28 8.52
N ALA A 67 -11.00 1.44 8.01
CA ALA A 67 -11.22 2.12 6.72
C ALA A 67 -10.65 3.55 6.71
N ASP A 68 -10.77 4.27 7.82
CA ASP A 68 -10.27 5.65 7.96
C ASP A 68 -8.73 5.71 7.96
N GLU A 69 -8.08 4.77 8.67
CA GLU A 69 -6.61 4.66 8.67
C GLU A 69 -6.08 4.29 7.28
N TYR A 70 -6.71 3.32 6.62
CA TYR A 70 -6.38 2.95 5.24
C TYR A 70 -6.52 4.15 4.30
N ALA A 71 -7.65 4.84 4.34
CA ALA A 71 -7.94 5.99 3.48
C ALA A 71 -6.92 7.11 3.71
N SER A 72 -6.70 7.50 4.97
CA SER A 72 -5.74 8.57 5.34
C SER A 72 -4.35 8.26 4.81
N ARG A 73 -3.87 7.02 4.99
CA ARG A 73 -2.57 6.59 4.49
C ARG A 73 -2.51 6.65 2.97
N LYS A 74 -3.53 6.13 2.28
CA LYS A 74 -3.58 6.14 0.80
C LYS A 74 -3.64 7.54 0.22
N PHE A 75 -4.34 8.47 0.87
CA PHE A 75 -4.33 9.87 0.46
C PHE A 75 -2.95 10.50 0.64
N SER A 76 -2.29 10.26 1.77
CA SER A 76 -0.91 10.72 2.00
C SER A 76 0.06 10.16 0.96
N ASP A 77 0.02 8.84 0.71
CA ASP A 77 0.85 8.16 -0.29
C ASP A 77 0.63 8.77 -1.70
N THR A 78 -0.62 9.08 -2.02
CA THR A 78 -1.02 9.66 -3.31
C THR A 78 -0.53 11.10 -3.45
N GLU A 79 -0.64 11.91 -2.39
CA GLU A 79 -0.15 13.29 -2.39
C GLU A 79 1.38 13.33 -2.57
N GLU A 80 2.12 12.46 -1.90
CA GLU A 80 3.56 12.33 -2.08
C GLU A 80 3.93 11.92 -3.52
N HIS A 81 3.15 11.00 -4.10
CA HIS A 81 3.34 10.59 -5.48
C HIS A 81 3.11 11.74 -6.47
N PHE A 82 2.05 12.54 -6.27
CA PHE A 82 1.81 13.74 -7.09
C PHE A 82 2.94 14.76 -6.98
N LYS A 83 3.42 15.06 -5.76
CA LYS A 83 4.56 15.96 -5.56
C LYS A 83 5.81 15.49 -6.30
N ARG A 84 6.05 14.17 -6.35
CA ARG A 84 7.18 13.59 -7.10
C ARG A 84 7.01 13.80 -8.61
N ILE A 85 5.83 13.52 -9.14
CA ILE A 85 5.51 13.72 -10.56
C ILE A 85 5.69 15.19 -10.95
N GLU A 86 5.17 16.13 -10.15
CA GLU A 86 5.32 17.57 -10.41
C GLU A 86 6.79 17.99 -10.48
N LYS A 87 7.61 17.48 -9.56
CA LYS A 87 9.06 17.75 -9.56
C LYS A 87 9.78 17.16 -10.77
N GLU A 88 9.43 15.93 -11.17
CA GLU A 88 9.98 15.30 -12.37
C GLU A 88 9.59 16.07 -13.63
N LEU A 89 8.33 16.50 -13.73
CA LEU A 89 7.83 17.27 -14.86
C LEU A 89 8.53 18.63 -14.98
N GLU A 90 8.77 19.31 -13.85
CA GLU A 90 9.54 20.56 -13.82
C GLU A 90 11.01 20.35 -14.25
N THR A 91 11.60 19.23 -13.84
CA THR A 91 12.97 18.85 -14.24
C THR A 91 13.04 18.61 -15.75
N GLN A 92 12.12 17.81 -16.28
CA GLN A 92 12.04 17.51 -17.72
C GLN A 92 11.78 18.77 -18.55
N LYS A 93 10.95 19.71 -18.07
CA LYS A 93 10.75 21.01 -18.73
C LYS A 93 12.05 21.79 -18.86
N LYS A 94 12.85 21.85 -17.79
CA LYS A 94 14.15 22.54 -17.82
C LYS A 94 15.12 21.88 -18.79
N GLU A 95 15.19 20.54 -18.79
CA GLU A 95 16.03 19.79 -19.72
C GLU A 95 15.62 20.04 -21.18
N LEU A 96 14.31 20.09 -21.47
CA LEU A 96 13.79 20.42 -22.80
C LEU A 96 14.16 21.84 -23.23
N GLU A 97 14.07 22.83 -22.34
CA GLU A 97 14.46 24.21 -22.66
C GLU A 97 15.96 24.33 -22.93
N VAL A 98 16.80 23.63 -22.15
CA VAL A 98 18.24 23.54 -22.41
C VAL A 98 18.49 22.91 -23.79
N LEU A 99 17.84 21.78 -24.08
CA LEU A 99 18.01 21.08 -25.35
C LEU A 99 17.56 21.92 -26.55
N LYS A 100 16.41 22.61 -26.44
CA LYS A 100 15.95 23.57 -27.46
C LYS A 100 16.98 24.68 -27.68
N GLY A 101 17.61 25.17 -26.62
CA GLY A 101 18.67 26.18 -26.72
C GLY A 101 19.89 25.67 -27.47
N ILE A 102 20.30 24.42 -27.22
CA ILE A 102 21.42 23.77 -27.92
C ILE A 102 21.09 23.58 -29.40
N VAL A 103 19.90 23.05 -29.72
CA VAL A 103 19.47 22.84 -31.12
C VAL A 103 19.45 24.16 -31.88
N LYS A 104 18.86 25.22 -31.31
CA LYS A 104 18.84 26.54 -31.95
C LYS A 104 20.24 27.09 -32.22
N LYS A 105 21.20 26.89 -31.31
CA LYS A 105 22.59 27.32 -31.52
C LYS A 105 23.26 26.53 -32.64
N ALA A 106 23.06 25.22 -32.68
CA ALA A 106 23.61 24.35 -33.73
C ALA A 106 23.01 24.65 -35.12
N ASP A 107 21.73 25.03 -35.18
CA ASP A 107 21.08 25.45 -36.43
C ASP A 107 21.60 26.81 -36.93
N VAL A 108 22.03 27.71 -36.03
CA VAL A 108 22.63 29.00 -36.40
C VAL A 108 24.06 28.82 -36.93
N GLU A 109 24.88 27.95 -36.33
CA GLU A 109 26.22 27.64 -36.84
C GLU A 109 26.20 27.00 -38.22
N LYS A 110 25.25 26.09 -38.52
CA LYS A 110 25.15 25.44 -39.84
C LYS A 110 24.68 26.36 -40.97
N ASN A 111 24.08 27.51 -40.65
CA ASN A 111 23.53 28.45 -41.63
C ASN A 111 24.32 29.76 -41.68
N ASP A 112 25.53 29.83 -41.12
CA ASP A 112 26.41 30.99 -41.25
C ASP A 112 26.95 31.08 -42.69
N PRO A 113 26.62 32.15 -43.45
CA PRO A 113 27.09 32.32 -44.84
C PRO A 113 28.59 32.65 -44.96
N ASN A 114 29.35 32.70 -43.86
CA ASN A 114 30.80 32.96 -43.85
C ASN A 114 31.67 31.77 -43.36
N ASP A 115 31.10 30.58 -43.17
CA ASP A 115 31.92 29.37 -42.93
C ASP A 115 32.51 28.88 -44.28
N PRO A 116 33.85 28.89 -44.47
CA PRO A 116 34.51 28.61 -45.75
C PRO A 116 34.35 27.19 -46.30
#